data_AF-A0A2U2BE53-F1
#
_entry.id   AF-A0A2U2BE53-F1
#
_cell.length_a   1.000
_cell.length_b   1.000
_cell.length_c   1.000
_cell.angle_alpha   90.00
_cell.angle_beta   90.00
_cell.angle_gamma   90.00
#
_symmetry.space_group_name_H-M   'P 1'
#
loop_
_entity.id
_entity.type
_entity.pdbx_description
1 polymer ?
#
loop_
_entity_poly.entity_id
_entity_poly.type
_entity_poly.pdbx_seq_one_letter_code
_entity_poly.pdbx_strand_id
1 'polypeptide(L)'
;MPKRKRPQVELYSYGIYSAWDRTSKDLPKLQEITTEIPVTPEVEFGYVLKIKGGKGEVLDFEIVHPPFPDSNGNPAPPFTGQVVINSNDWEFFLGDTVWEPYENKAGDWILVTRLQGKEVARKTLRLYLA
;
A
#
# COMPACT_ATOMS: atom_id res chain seq x y z
N MET A 1 28.51 -22.91 -0.18
CA MET A 1 27.75 -21.78 0.39
C MET A 1 26.31 -22.21 0.58
N PRO A 2 25.68 -22.04 1.76
CA PRO A 2 24.27 -22.37 1.91
C PRO A 2 23.42 -21.42 1.06
N LYS A 3 22.48 -21.95 0.27
CA LYS A 3 21.52 -21.13 -0.49
C LYS A 3 20.71 -20.29 0.50
N ARG A 4 20.82 -18.97 0.39
CA ARG A 4 19.95 -18.04 1.13
C ARG A 4 18.50 -18.41 0.78
N LYS A 5 17.69 -18.74 1.80
CA LYS A 5 16.28 -19.09 1.58
C LYS A 5 15.59 -17.89 0.95
N ARG A 6 14.73 -18.13 -0.03
CA ARG A 6 13.90 -17.07 -0.62
C ARG A 6 12.97 -16.51 0.46
N PRO A 7 12.78 -15.18 0.54
CA PRO A 7 11.80 -14.60 1.44
C PRO A 7 10.41 -15.19 1.17
N GLN A 8 9.66 -15.44 2.24
CA GLN A 8 8.23 -15.79 2.15
C GLN A 8 7.43 -14.50 2.29
N VAL A 9 6.51 -14.26 1.37
CA VAL A 9 5.65 -13.08 1.37
C VAL A 9 4.20 -13.54 1.36
N GLU A 10 3.40 -12.98 2.25
CA GLU A 10 1.97 -13.23 2.38
C GLU A 10 1.22 -11.89 2.34
N LEU A 11 0.21 -11.78 1.47
CA LEU A 11 -0.77 -10.69 1.53
C LEU A 11 -1.74 -11.00 2.69
N TYR A 12 -1.47 -10.42 3.85
CA TYR A 12 -2.13 -10.78 5.10
C TYR A 12 -3.55 -10.20 5.20
N SER A 13 -3.72 -8.94 4.84
CA SER A 13 -5.01 -8.25 4.90
C SER A 13 -5.09 -7.12 3.88
N TYR A 14 -6.30 -6.69 3.53
CA TYR A 14 -6.56 -5.56 2.65
C TYR A 14 -7.93 -4.96 2.94
N GLY A 15 -8.15 -3.71 2.54
CA GLY A 15 -9.41 -3.00 2.70
C GLY A 15 -9.25 -1.70 3.46
N ILE A 16 -10.16 -1.42 4.38
CA ILE A 16 -10.20 -0.19 5.18
C ILE A 16 -9.46 -0.40 6.50
N TYR A 17 -8.64 0.57 6.88
CA TYR A 17 -7.83 0.58 8.08
C TYR A 17 -8.12 1.81 8.94
N SER A 18 -7.81 1.69 10.23
CA SER A 18 -7.83 2.83 11.16
C SER A 18 -6.81 3.88 10.74
N ALA A 19 -7.13 5.16 10.89
CA ALA A 19 -6.20 6.26 10.65
C ALA A 19 -4.84 6.05 11.33
N TRP A 20 -3.77 6.34 10.60
CA TRP A 20 -2.41 6.19 11.07
C TRP A 20 -2.08 7.22 12.16
N ASP A 21 -1.83 6.70 13.36
CA ASP A 21 -1.24 7.48 14.45
C ASP A 21 0.25 7.70 14.20
N ARG A 22 0.62 8.92 13.77
CA ARG A 22 2.01 9.33 13.51
C ARG A 22 2.91 9.26 14.76
N THR A 23 2.32 9.16 15.96
CA THR A 23 3.07 9.01 17.21
C THR A 23 3.30 7.54 17.59
N SER A 24 2.56 6.62 16.96
CA SER A 24 2.69 5.19 17.18
C SER A 24 3.66 4.55 16.20
N LYS A 25 4.33 3.48 16.65
CA LYS A 25 5.10 2.57 15.78
C LYS A 25 4.25 1.45 15.20
N ASP A 26 3.00 1.35 15.63
CA ASP A 26 2.08 0.30 15.21
C ASP A 26 1.55 0.59 13.81
N LEU A 27 1.32 -0.48 13.05
CA LEU A 27 0.64 -0.38 11.76
C LEU A 27 -0.85 -0.04 11.96
N PRO A 28 -1.48 0.62 10.96
CA PRO A 28 -2.92 0.75 10.89
C PRO A 28 -3.63 -0.59 11.13
N LYS A 29 -4.74 -0.57 11.89
CA LYS A 29 -5.52 -1.77 12.19
C LYS A 29 -6.60 -1.96 11.15
N LEU A 30 -6.72 -3.16 10.62
CA LEU A 30 -7.80 -3.52 9.69
C LEU A 30 -9.16 -3.30 10.36
N GLN A 31 -10.02 -2.52 9.71
CA GLN A 31 -11.41 -2.29 10.12
C GLN A 31 -12.38 -3.13 9.29
N GLU A 32 -12.15 -3.21 7.98
CA GLU A 32 -13.02 -3.95 7.05
C GLU A 32 -12.23 -4.57 5.90
N ILE A 33 -12.51 -5.84 5.59
CA ILE A 33 -11.99 -6.51 4.39
C ILE A 33 -12.92 -6.21 3.22
N THR A 34 -12.48 -5.34 2.33
CA THR A 34 -13.26 -4.91 1.16
C THR A 34 -12.34 -4.46 0.03
N THR A 35 -12.87 -4.44 -1.19
CA THR A 35 -12.25 -3.75 -2.34
C THR A 35 -12.97 -2.47 -2.72
N GLU A 36 -14.11 -2.17 -2.09
CA GLU A 36 -14.89 -0.97 -2.34
C GLU A 36 -14.65 0.01 -1.19
N ILE A 37 -14.02 1.15 -1.49
CA ILE A 37 -13.60 2.15 -0.52
C ILE A 37 -14.47 3.40 -0.71
N PRO A 38 -15.24 3.83 0.30
CA PRO A 38 -16.02 5.05 0.18
C PRO A 38 -15.07 6.25 0.19
N VAL A 39 -15.25 7.18 -0.75
CA VAL A 39 -14.52 8.44 -0.77
C VAL A 39 -15.07 9.34 0.35
N THR A 40 -14.55 9.12 1.55
CA THR A 40 -14.93 9.83 2.77
C THR A 40 -13.65 10.37 3.39
N PRO A 41 -13.65 11.59 3.97
CA PRO A 41 -12.46 12.14 4.62
C PRO A 41 -11.83 11.14 5.60
N GLU A 42 -10.50 11.07 5.60
CA GLU A 42 -9.71 10.31 6.59
C GLU A 42 -9.86 8.78 6.53
N VAL A 43 -10.60 8.23 5.57
CA VAL A 43 -10.61 6.78 5.32
C VAL A 43 -9.22 6.35 4.83
N GLU A 44 -8.56 5.49 5.60
CA GLU A 44 -7.30 4.87 5.22
C GLU A 44 -7.55 3.52 4.58
N PHE A 45 -6.90 3.25 3.45
CA PHE A 45 -7.08 2.03 2.69
C PHE A 45 -5.75 1.47 2.21
N GLY A 46 -5.68 0.16 2.05
CA GLY A 46 -4.46 -0.48 1.57
C GLY A 46 -4.41 -1.97 1.82
N TYR A 47 -3.20 -2.48 2.00
CA TYR A 47 -2.95 -3.85 2.44
C TYR A 47 -1.74 -3.97 3.35
N VAL A 48 -1.70 -5.06 4.12
CA VAL A 48 -0.54 -5.47 4.93
C VAL A 48 0.09 -6.72 4.32
N LEU A 49 1.41 -6.69 4.16
CA LEU A 49 2.22 -7.87 3.87
C LEU A 49 2.88 -8.39 5.14
N LYS A 50 2.96 -9.71 5.25
CA LYS A 50 3.87 -10.40 6.17
C LYS A 50 5.03 -10.98 5.38
N ILE A 51 6.25 -10.59 5.76
CA ILE A 51 7.48 -10.98 5.06
C ILE A 51 8.41 -11.70 6.04
N LYS A 52 8.77 -12.95 5.70
CA LYS A 52 9.71 -13.76 6.48
C LYS A 52 11.00 -14.05 5.71
N GLY A 53 12.15 -13.81 6.34
CA GLY A 53 13.48 -14.16 5.81
C GLY A 53 14.05 -13.21 4.74
N GLY A 54 13.62 -11.94 4.72
CA GLY A 54 14.03 -10.92 3.74
C GLY A 54 14.89 -9.78 4.28
N LYS A 55 15.46 -9.88 5.50
CA LYS A 55 16.21 -8.77 6.10
C LYS A 55 17.37 -8.30 5.21
N GLY A 56 17.42 -6.99 4.98
CA GLY A 56 18.41 -6.31 4.15
C GLY A 56 18.08 -6.28 2.66
N GLU A 57 17.01 -6.96 2.22
CA GLU A 57 16.51 -6.84 0.85
C GLU A 57 15.70 -5.54 0.69
N VAL A 58 15.61 -5.04 -0.54
CA VAL A 58 14.81 -3.86 -0.89
C VAL A 58 13.44 -4.32 -1.39
N LEU A 59 12.39 -3.75 -0.80
CA LEU A 59 11.02 -3.87 -1.27
C LEU A 59 10.66 -2.58 -2.02
N ASP A 60 10.32 -2.72 -3.29
CA ASP A 60 9.78 -1.64 -4.12
C ASP A 60 8.26 -1.61 -4.00
N PHE A 61 7.66 -0.43 -4.01
CA PHE A 61 6.22 -0.27 -4.09
C PHE A 61 5.81 0.75 -5.15
N GLU A 62 4.58 0.57 -5.63
CA GLU A 62 3.92 1.46 -6.60
C GLU A 62 2.42 1.50 -6.28
N ILE A 63 1.84 2.70 -6.31
CA ILE A 63 0.40 2.95 -6.21
C ILE A 63 -0.01 3.70 -7.47
N VAL A 64 -0.67 2.99 -8.38
CA VAL A 64 -1.33 3.60 -9.54
C VAL A 64 -2.70 4.07 -9.10
N HIS A 65 -3.04 5.31 -9.43
CA HIS A 65 -4.29 5.93 -9.06
C HIS A 65 -4.99 6.52 -10.30
N PRO A 66 -6.29 6.87 -10.22
CA PRO A 66 -6.96 7.65 -11.25
C PRO A 66 -6.21 8.95 -11.55
N PRO A 67 -6.24 9.46 -12.79
CA PRO A 67 -5.52 10.67 -13.14
C PRO A 67 -6.11 11.88 -12.41
N PHE A 68 -5.29 12.56 -11.61
CA PHE A 68 -5.58 13.87 -11.04
C PHE A 68 -4.39 14.81 -11.28
N PRO A 69 -4.61 16.14 -11.32
CA PRO A 69 -3.54 17.09 -11.56
C PRO A 69 -2.61 17.20 -10.34
N ASP A 70 -1.31 17.34 -10.61
CA ASP A 70 -0.30 17.77 -9.66
C ASP A 70 -0.39 19.29 -9.41
N SER A 71 0.55 19.83 -8.60
CA SER A 71 0.61 21.27 -8.30
C SER A 71 0.85 22.16 -9.52
N ASN A 72 1.29 21.60 -10.65
CA ASN A 72 1.55 22.29 -11.90
C ASN A 72 0.43 22.10 -12.93
N GLY A 73 -0.63 21.36 -12.58
CA GLY A 73 -1.75 21.03 -13.47
C GLY A 73 -1.48 19.85 -14.42
N ASN A 74 -0.35 19.16 -14.30
CA ASN A 74 -0.04 17.96 -15.09
C ASN A 74 -0.62 16.71 -14.42
N PRO A 75 -0.93 15.62 -15.14
CA PRO A 75 -1.31 14.36 -14.50
C PRO A 75 -0.23 13.90 -13.50
N ALA A 76 -0.63 13.68 -12.25
CA ALA A 76 0.27 13.20 -11.22
C ALA A 76 0.76 11.78 -11.57
N PRO A 77 2.06 11.49 -11.42
CA PRO A 77 2.59 10.16 -11.63
C PRO A 77 2.17 9.22 -10.50
N PRO A 78 2.21 7.88 -10.72
CA PRO A 78 2.04 6.91 -9.65
C PRO A 78 2.96 7.18 -8.46
N PHE A 79 2.48 6.90 -7.25
CA PHE A 79 3.33 6.98 -6.07
C PHE A 79 4.27 5.79 -6.05
N THR A 80 5.57 6.04 -5.90
CA THR A 80 6.59 4.98 -5.90
C THR A 80 7.59 5.18 -4.77
N GLY A 81 8.20 4.10 -4.33
CA GLY A 81 9.26 4.17 -3.34
C GLY A 81 9.91 2.83 -3.07
N GLN A 82 10.94 2.89 -2.22
CA GLN A 82 11.74 1.75 -1.82
C GLN A 82 11.92 1.76 -0.32
N VAL A 83 11.84 0.57 0.30
CA VAL A 83 12.08 0.39 1.73
C VAL A 83 12.98 -0.82 1.95
N VAL A 84 13.91 -0.69 2.90
CA VAL A 84 14.77 -1.81 3.28
C VAL A 84 14.08 -2.63 4.36
N ILE A 85 13.94 -3.93 4.13
CA ILE A 85 13.37 -4.86 5.12
C ILE A 85 14.31 -4.91 6.34
N ASN A 86 13.83 -4.48 7.51
CA ASN A 86 14.68 -4.29 8.68
C ASN A 86 14.75 -5.51 9.63
N SER A 87 13.81 -6.45 9.53
CA SER A 87 13.73 -7.69 10.33
C SER A 87 13.44 -8.92 9.45
N ASN A 88 13.69 -10.12 9.99
CA ASN A 88 13.35 -11.38 9.31
C ASN A 88 11.90 -11.81 9.51
N ASP A 89 11.14 -11.12 10.35
CA ASP A 89 9.70 -11.24 10.52
C ASP A 89 9.17 -9.81 10.53
N TRP A 90 8.70 -9.36 9.36
CA TRP A 90 8.45 -7.95 9.08
C TRP A 90 7.06 -7.77 8.50
N GLU A 91 6.37 -6.76 8.99
CA GLU A 91 5.07 -6.34 8.47
C GLU A 91 5.24 -5.02 7.72
N PHE A 92 4.58 -4.92 6.57
CA PHE A 92 4.65 -3.74 5.71
C PHE A 92 3.24 -3.36 5.28
N PHE A 93 2.83 -2.12 5.58
CA PHE A 93 1.60 -1.54 5.09
C PHE A 93 1.88 -0.74 3.82
N LEU A 94 1.14 -1.01 2.75
CA LEU A 94 1.05 -0.16 1.58
C LEU A 94 -0.37 0.34 1.44
N GLY A 95 -0.54 1.66 1.44
CA GLY A 95 -1.85 2.28 1.41
C GLY A 95 -1.75 3.79 1.22
N ASP A 96 -2.92 4.41 1.20
CA ASP A 96 -3.07 5.87 1.22
C ASP A 96 -4.33 6.22 2.04
N THR A 97 -4.47 7.50 2.35
CA THR A 97 -5.68 8.07 2.95
C THR A 97 -6.52 8.74 1.85
N VAL A 98 -7.83 8.82 2.02
CA VAL A 98 -8.67 9.63 1.12
C VAL A 98 -8.50 11.13 1.44
N TRP A 99 -8.21 11.94 0.42
CA TRP A 99 -7.92 13.38 0.55
C TRP A 99 -8.49 14.24 -0.58
N GLU A 100 -8.70 15.54 -0.33
CA GLU A 100 -9.29 16.51 -1.26
C GLU A 100 -8.38 16.84 -2.47
N PRO A 101 -8.92 17.10 -3.68
CA PRO A 101 -10.33 17.04 -4.05
C PRO A 101 -10.82 15.60 -4.11
N TYR A 102 -11.97 15.31 -3.51
CA TYR A 102 -12.46 13.94 -3.32
C TYR A 102 -12.92 13.29 -4.63
N GLU A 103 -13.54 14.09 -5.50
CA GLU A 103 -14.14 13.63 -6.76
C GLU A 103 -13.09 13.03 -7.69
N ASN A 104 -11.86 13.56 -7.67
CA ASN A 104 -10.78 13.08 -8.52
C ASN A 104 -10.04 11.85 -7.94
N LYS A 105 -10.39 11.40 -6.73
CA LYS A 105 -9.86 10.17 -6.13
C LYS A 105 -10.70 8.95 -6.47
N ALA A 106 -11.93 9.13 -6.94
CA ALA A 106 -12.81 8.04 -7.32
C ALA A 106 -12.25 7.26 -8.52
N GLY A 107 -12.35 5.93 -8.46
CA GLY A 107 -11.84 5.01 -9.47
C GLY A 107 -10.90 3.95 -8.89
N ASP A 108 -10.19 3.25 -9.76
CA ASP A 108 -9.35 2.12 -9.38
C ASP A 108 -7.97 2.58 -8.91
N TRP A 109 -7.60 2.15 -7.71
CA TRP A 109 -6.27 2.28 -7.13
C TRP A 109 -5.60 0.91 -7.14
N ILE A 110 -4.45 0.80 -7.82
CA ILE A 110 -3.70 -0.45 -7.98
C ILE A 110 -2.42 -0.36 -7.17
N LEU A 111 -2.35 -1.13 -6.10
CA LEU A 111 -1.22 -1.20 -5.19
C LEU A 111 -0.37 -2.41 -5.55
N VAL A 112 0.93 -2.20 -5.79
CA VAL A 112 1.87 -3.24 -6.21
C VAL A 112 3.11 -3.19 -5.34
N THR A 113 3.58 -4.36 -4.91
CA THR A 113 4.87 -4.53 -4.23
C THR A 113 5.72 -5.54 -4.97
N ARG A 114 7.01 -5.22 -5.07
CA ARG A 114 8.01 -6.04 -5.74
C ARG A 114 9.18 -6.28 -4.78
N LEU A 115 9.64 -7.52 -4.72
CA LEU A 115 10.81 -7.91 -3.94
C LEU A 115 11.83 -8.50 -4.89
N GLN A 116 13.05 -7.93 -4.92
CA GLN A 116 14.10 -8.32 -5.89
C GLN A 116 13.61 -8.20 -7.35
N GLY A 117 12.87 -7.14 -7.66
CA GLY A 117 12.31 -6.89 -8.99
C GLY A 117 11.15 -7.82 -9.40
N LYS A 118 10.75 -8.77 -8.56
CA LYS A 118 9.60 -9.66 -8.82
C LYS A 118 8.37 -9.17 -8.06
N GLU A 119 7.24 -9.07 -8.75
CA GLU A 119 5.94 -8.82 -8.11
C GLU A 119 5.61 -9.93 -7.10
N VAL A 120 5.32 -9.51 -5.86
CA VAL A 120 4.96 -10.40 -4.75
C VAL A 120 3.55 -10.16 -4.24
N ALA A 121 2.99 -8.97 -4.45
CA ALA A 121 1.59 -8.68 -4.21
C ALA A 121 1.07 -7.58 -5.14
N ARG A 122 -0.21 -7.71 -5.49
CA ARG A 122 -1.00 -6.76 -6.28
C ARG A 122 -2.42 -6.75 -5.74
N LYS A 123 -2.98 -5.56 -5.54
CA LYS A 123 -4.38 -5.40 -5.17
C LYS A 123 -4.99 -4.18 -5.84
N THR A 124 -6.19 -4.33 -6.37
CA THR A 124 -7.00 -3.22 -6.85
C THR A 124 -8.07 -2.91 -5.79
N LEU A 125 -8.15 -1.64 -5.40
CA LEU A 125 -9.14 -1.08 -4.49
C LEU A 125 -9.88 0.03 -5.24
N ARG A 126 -11.20 -0.07 -5.34
CA ARG A 126 -12.04 0.88 -6.05
C ARG A 126 -12.60 1.91 -5.09
N LEU A 127 -12.23 3.17 -5.30
CA LEU A 127 -12.80 4.29 -4.56
C LEU A 127 -14.10 4.73 -5.24
N TYR A 128 -15.20 4.81 -4.49
CA TYR A 128 -16.51 5.22 -5.02
C TYR A 128 -17.08 6.43 -4.26
N LEU A 129 -17.75 7.31 -5.01
CA LEU A 129 -18.56 8.38 -4.43
C LEU A 129 -19.88 7.76 -3.96
N ALA A 130 -20.18 7.92 -2.66
CA ALA A 130 -21.40 7.43 -2.05
C ALA A 130 -22.60 8.34 -2.34
#